data_AF-E0S0S9-F1
#
_entry.id   AF-E0S0S9-F1
#
_cell.length_a   1.000
_cell.length_b   1.000
_cell.length_c   1.000
_cell.angle_alpha   90.00
_cell.angle_beta   90.00
_cell.angle_gamma   90.00
#
_symmetry.space_group_name_H-M   'P 1'
#
loop_
_entity.id
_entity.type
_entity.pdbx_description
1 polymer ?
#
loop_
_entity_poly.entity_id
_entity_poly.type
_entity_poly.pdbx_seq_one_letter_code
_entity_poly.pdbx_strand_id
1 'polypeptide(L)' 'MKRLFKTLLAIVIVIVVIIISAVAIVSVRMSGQVKAFDKSGIDLSHVADGVYNGHSETDLVKVDVQVTVADGRIEDR' A
#
# COMPACT_ATOMS: atom_id res chain seq x y z
N MET A 1 -39.19 27.03 -0.88
CA MET A 1 -37.73 27.27 -0.89
C MET A 1 -37.00 26.79 0.37
N LYS A 2 -37.37 27.21 1.59
CA LYS A 2 -36.64 26.81 2.83
C LYS A 2 -36.58 25.28 3.08
N ARG A 3 -37.65 24.54 2.77
CA ARG A 3 -37.67 23.06 2.91
C ARG A 3 -36.78 22.38 1.87
N LEU A 4 -36.87 22.80 0.60
CA LEU A 4 -36.02 22.31 -0.49
C LEU A 4 -34.53 22.60 -0.23
N PHE A 5 -34.19 23.77 0.31
CA PHE A 5 -32.82 24.13 0.67
C PHE A 5 -32.28 23.24 1.81
N LYS A 6 -33.10 22.96 2.84
CA LYS A 6 -32.74 22.03 3.92
C LYS A 6 -32.54 20.60 3.41
N THR A 7 -33.36 20.14 2.47
CA THR A 7 -33.22 18.81 1.85
C THR A 7 -31.95 18.72 1.01
N LEU A 8 -31.66 19.73 0.18
CA LEU A 8 -30.41 19.81 -0.58
C LEU A 8 -29.18 19.81 0.34
N LEU A 9 -29.22 20.60 1.41
CA LEU A 9 -28.14 20.65 2.40
C LEU A 9 -27.94 19.29 3.08
N ALA A 10 -29.03 18.60 3.45
CA ALA A 10 -28.94 17.26 4.05
C ALA A 10 -28.33 16.25 3.07
N ILE A 11 -28.69 16.28 1.78
CA ILE A 11 -28.12 15.41 0.75
C ILE A 11 -26.62 15.67 0.59
N VAL A 12 -26.21 16.94 0.54
CA VAL A 12 -24.78 17.30 0.46
C VAL A 12 -24.01 16.79 1.67
N ILE A 13 -24.55 16.93 2.88
CA ILE A 13 -23.92 16.41 4.11
C ILE A 13 -23.76 14.88 4.03
N VAL A 14 -24.81 14.17 3.59
CA VAL A 14 -24.75 12.71 3.43
C VAL A 14 -23.67 12.31 2.42
N ILE A 15 -23.59 12.99 1.27
CA ILE A 15 -22.55 12.75 0.27
C ILE A 15 -21.15 12.98 0.86
N VAL A 16 -20.95 14.07 1.60
CA VAL A 16 -19.66 14.37 2.24
C VAL A 16 -19.28 13.27 3.25
N VAL A 17 -20.23 12.78 4.06
CA VAL A 17 -19.99 11.68 5.00
C VAL A 17 -19.61 10.38 4.27
N ILE A 18 -20.26 10.08 3.13
CA ILE A 18 -19.92 8.92 2.31
C ILE A 18 -18.49 9.05 1.75
N ILE A 19 -18.11 10.23 1.25
CA ILE A 19 -16.76 10.46 0.72
C ILE A 19 -15.71 10.30 1.84
N ILE A 20 -15.94 10.91 3.01
CA ILE A 20 -15.02 10.82 4.15
C ILE A 20 -14.85 9.36 4.61
N SER A 21 -15.95 8.62 4.72
CA SER A 21 -15.91 7.21 5.13
C SER A 21 -15.18 6.34 4.11
N ALA A 22 -15.37 6.56 2.81
CA ALA A 22 -14.61 5.86 1.77
C ALA A 22 -13.11 6.12 1.87
N VAL A 23 -12.70 7.39 2.05
CA VAL A 23 -11.29 7.77 2.22
C VAL A 23 -10.68 7.13 3.46
N ALA A 24 -11.42 7.10 4.58
CA ALA A 24 -10.97 6.47 5.81
C ALA A 24 -10.73 4.95 5.63
N ILE A 25 -11.65 4.25 4.96
CA ILE A 25 -11.53 2.81 4.70
C ILE A 25 -10.28 2.50 3.87
N VAL A 26 -10.06 3.24 2.78
CA VAL A 26 -8.87 3.06 1.92
C VAL A 26 -7.59 3.31 2.72
N SER A 27 -7.55 4.38 3.52
CA SER A 27 -6.38 4.74 4.32
C SER A 27 -6.02 3.66 5.34
N VAL A 28 -7.00 3.06 6.01
CA VAL A 28 -6.79 1.96 6.96
C VAL A 28 -6.27 0.71 6.26
N ARG A 29 -6.87 0.34 5.11
CA ARG A 29 -6.44 -0.83 4.34
C ARG A 29 -5.01 -0.70 3.83
N MET A 30 -4.63 0.48 3.34
CA MET A 30 -3.26 0.76 2.89
C MET A 30 -2.25 0.60 4.04
N SER A 31 -2.54 1.20 5.20
CA SER A 31 -1.65 1.09 6.36
C SER A 31 -1.48 -0.35 6.81
N GLY A 32 -2.55 -1.15 6.75
CA GLY A 32 -2.51 -2.58 7.06
C GLY A 32 -1.59 -3.36 6.13
N GLN A 33 -1.71 -3.18 4.81
CA GLN A 33 -0.87 -3.87 3.82
C GLN A 33 0.62 -3.55 4.00
N VAL A 34 0.97 -2.27 4.22
CA VAL A 34 2.37 -1.87 4.42
C VAL A 34 2.95 -2.40 5.74
N LYS A 35 2.12 -2.50 6.78
CA LYS A 35 2.53 -3.08 8.07
C LYS A 35 2.71 -4.60 8.02
N ALA A 36 2.04 -5.27 7.09
CA ALA A 36 2.15 -6.71 6.91
C ALA A 36 3.44 -7.14 6.18
N PHE A 37 4.18 -6.21 5.57
CA PHE A 37 5.49 -6.55 4.99
C PHE A 37 6.45 -7.00 6.09
N ASP A 38 6.99 -8.21 5.91
CA ASP A 38 8.10 -8.68 6.70
C ASP A 38 9.34 -7.83 6.36
N LYS A 39 9.93 -7.26 7.41
CA LYS A 39 11.13 -6.42 7.35
C LYS A 39 12.27 -7.05 8.15
N SER A 40 12.14 -8.33 8.47
CA SER A 40 13.20 -9.10 9.11
C SER A 40 14.45 -9.04 8.25
N GLY A 41 15.60 -8.90 8.92
CA GLY A 41 16.88 -8.97 8.25
C GLY A 41 17.08 -10.39 7.71
N ILE A 42 17.50 -10.49 6.45
CA ILE A 42 17.86 -11.76 5.84
C ILE A 42 19.35 -12.00 6.09
N ASP A 43 19.70 -13.19 6.58
CA ASP A 43 21.09 -13.63 6.66
C ASP A 43 21.56 -14.14 5.28
N LEU A 44 22.38 -13.31 4.61
CA LEU A 44 22.89 -13.60 3.28
C LEU A 44 23.96 -14.71 3.27
N SER A 45 24.52 -15.12 4.42
CA SER A 45 25.53 -16.20 4.46
C SER A 45 24.98 -17.57 4.05
N HIS A 46 23.66 -17.73 4.09
CA HIS A 46 22.94 -18.93 3.67
C HIS A 46 22.29 -18.80 2.28
N VAL A 47 22.46 -17.66 1.62
CA VAL A 47 21.90 -17.38 0.30
C VAL A 47 22.97 -17.57 -0.75
N ALA A 48 22.70 -18.38 -1.77
CA ALA A 48 23.63 -18.60 -2.86
C ALA A 48 23.74 -17.35 -3.75
N ASP A 49 24.93 -17.10 -4.29
CA ASP A 49 25.14 -16.07 -5.30
C ASP A 49 24.26 -16.32 -6.53
N GLY A 50 23.71 -15.25 -7.10
CA GLY A 50 22.78 -15.34 -8.22
C GLY A 50 21.86 -14.13 -8.37
N VAL A 51 20.92 -14.21 -9.31
CA VAL A 51 19.94 -13.16 -9.58
C VAL A 51 18.57 -13.63 -9.11
N TYR A 52 17.92 -12.81 -8.30
CA TYR A 52 16.62 -13.08 -7.69
C TYR A 52 15.63 -12.03 -8.15
N ASN A 53 14.40 -12.46 -8.46
CA ASN A 53 13.31 -11.55 -8.80
C ASN A 53 12.27 -11.59 -7.67
N GLY A 54 11.90 -10.41 -7.19
CA GLY A 54 10.84 -10.22 -6.21
C GLY A 54 9.69 -9.46 -6.84
N HIS A 55 8.48 -9.93 -6.59
CA HIS A 55 7.25 -9.24 -6.99
C HIS A 55 6.45 -8.88 -5.75
N SER A 56 5.96 -7.64 -5.68
CA SER A 56 5.06 -7.19 -4.62
C SER A 56 3.95 -6.35 -5.21
N GLU A 57 2.72 -6.63 -4.78
CA GLU A 57 1.54 -5.90 -5.22
C GLU A 57 0.65 -5.56 -4.03
N THR A 58 0.22 -4.30 -4.00
CA THR A 58 -0.76 -3.75 -3.06
C THR A 58 -1.84 -3.04 -3.85
N ASP A 59 -2.92 -2.62 -3.19
CA ASP A 59 -4.02 -1.89 -3.85
C ASP A 59 -3.59 -0.62 -4.61
N LEU A 60 -2.43 -0.03 -4.31
CA LEU A 60 -1.97 1.23 -4.92
C LEU A 60 -0.59 1.18 -5.57
N VAL A 61 0.25 0.24 -5.17
CA VAL A 61 1.64 0.17 -5.64
C VAL A 61 1.95 -1.27 -6.01
N LYS A 62 2.50 -1.42 -7.22
CA LYS A 62 3.06 -2.66 -7.75
C LYS A 62 4.55 -2.43 -7.97
N VAL A 63 5.38 -3.35 -7.49
CA VAL A 63 6.83 -3.30 -7.61
C VAL A 63 7.35 -4.65 -8.09
N ASP A 64 8.19 -4.62 -9.10
CA ASP A 64 9.02 -5.73 -9.54
C ASP A 64 10.48 -5.34 -9.28
N VAL A 65 11.20 -6.16 -8.52
CA VAL A 65 12.60 -5.92 -8.15
C VAL A 65 13.44 -7.09 -8.65
N GLN A 66 14.60 -6.78 -9.22
CA GLN A 66 15.64 -7.76 -9.48
C GLN A 66 16.84 -7.45 -8.58
N VAL A 67 17.35 -8.44 -7.87
CA VAL A 67 18.46 -8.31 -6.92
C VAL A 67 19.55 -9.29 -7.32
N THR A 68 20.79 -8.83 -7.37
CA THR A 68 21.95 -9.72 -7.54
C THR A 68 22.59 -9.94 -6.17
N VAL A 69 22.84 -11.20 -5.82
CA VAL A 69 23.65 -11.57 -4.66
C VAL A 69 25.01 -12.04 -5.17
N ALA A 70 26.07 -11.41 -4.68
CA ALA A 70 27.46 -11.77 -4.98
C ALA A 70 28.31 -11.60 -3.72
N ASP A 71 29.16 -12.59 -3.43
CA ASP A 71 30.08 -12.56 -2.29
C ASP A 71 29.39 -12.25 -0.94
N GLY A 72 28.19 -12.80 -0.75
CA GLY A 72 27.38 -12.59 0.47
C GLY A 72 26.82 -11.17 0.62
N ARG A 73 26.74 -10.39 -0.46
CA ARG A 73 26.21 -9.03 -0.49
C ARG A 73 25.14 -8.88 -1.55
N ILE A 74 24.19 -8.00 -1.30
CA ILE A 74 23.28 -7.52 -2.33
C ILE A 74 24.01 -6.43 -3.13
N GLU A 75 24.12 -6.64 -4.44
CA GLU A 75 24.61 -5.65 -5.38
C GLU A 75 23.45 -4.97 -6.11
N ASP A 76 23.52 -3.66 -6.19
CA ASP A 76 22.64 -2.83 -7.01
C ASP A 76 23.26 -2.75 -8.40
N ARG A 77 22.49 -3.06 -9.44
CA ARG A 77 22.96 -3.03 -10.83
C ARG A 77 22.26 -1.94 -11.63
#